data_AF-A0A947HPV7-F1
#
_entry.id   AF-A0A947HPV7-F1
#
_cell.length_a   1.000
_cell.length_b   1.000
_cell.length_c   1.000
_cell.angle_alpha   90.00
_cell.angle_beta   90.00
_cell.angle_gamma   90.00
#
_symmetry.space_group_name_H-M   'P 1'
#
loop_
_entity.id
_entity.type
_entity.pdbx_description
1 polymer ?
#
loop_
_entity_poly.entity_id
_entity_poly.type
_entity_poly.pdbx_seq_one_letter_code
_entity_poly.pdbx_strand_id
1 'polypeptide(L)'
;MKDLSSWTPMVLSAPIVLSAATLATTDALAGPPMPRPRCEGSESTSCSATPPKAGERVSLGRIGYNCCPPTAKCNYAYVPFTECGHETCVYGRDPGRCPTRQPVVDPSASKDGGKSCSYGEPEQVCLNRKVTSACLMPYPTNYSGPPRNPPFKTCGDDRCTTSTFIEDCYPTRAETKKCDGAWTPVCLGGQLTDRCLPKAPPAGTTFAATVFATCKDGSCAIGGEGACSSFD
;
A
#
# COMPACT_ATOMS: atom_id res chain seq x y z
N MET A 1 46.06 -50.25 -22.53
CA MET A 1 45.74 -49.77 -23.90
C MET A 1 44.24 -49.94 -24.05
N LYS A 2 43.47 -48.89 -23.78
CA LYS A 2 42.85 -47.93 -24.71
C LYS A 2 41.35 -48.26 -24.90
N ASP A 3 40.57 -47.22 -24.62
CA ASP A 3 39.20 -46.91 -25.04
C ASP A 3 38.01 -47.66 -24.43
N LEU A 4 37.15 -46.85 -23.80
CA LEU A 4 35.68 -46.86 -23.66
C LEU A 4 35.38 -45.99 -22.43
N SER A 5 34.44 -45.06 -22.39
CA SER A 5 33.51 -44.50 -23.35
C SER A 5 33.00 -43.22 -22.68
N SER A 6 33.00 -42.12 -23.42
CA SER A 6 32.36 -40.85 -23.03
C SER A 6 30.89 -41.08 -22.71
N TRP A 7 30.44 -40.61 -21.54
CA TRP A 7 29.01 -40.42 -21.24
C TRP A 7 28.82 -39.00 -20.70
N THR A 8 28.30 -38.14 -21.56
CA THR A 8 27.75 -36.83 -21.26
C THR A 8 26.43 -36.98 -20.50
N PRO A 9 26.23 -36.33 -19.35
CA PRO A 9 24.90 -36.19 -18.80
C PRO A 9 24.13 -35.11 -19.57
N MET A 10 23.04 -35.52 -20.23
CA MET A 10 22.02 -34.59 -20.73
C MET A 10 21.35 -33.89 -19.54
N VAL A 11 21.57 -32.57 -19.45
CA VAL A 11 20.81 -31.70 -18.55
C VAL A 11 19.42 -31.52 -19.15
N LEU A 12 18.43 -32.22 -18.58
CA LEU A 12 17.02 -31.99 -18.88
C LEU A 12 16.62 -30.63 -18.28
N SER A 13 16.64 -29.59 -19.09
CA SER A 13 16.06 -28.29 -18.79
C SER A 13 14.54 -28.39 -18.78
N ALA A 14 13.95 -28.55 -17.60
CA ALA A 14 12.51 -28.38 -17.41
C ALA A 14 12.18 -26.89 -17.41
N PRO A 15 11.19 -26.41 -18.20
CA PRO A 15 10.71 -25.05 -18.09
C PRO A 15 9.97 -24.89 -16.77
N ILE A 16 10.48 -24.01 -15.90
CA ILE A 16 9.77 -23.52 -14.73
C ILE A 16 8.61 -22.67 -15.26
N VAL A 17 7.41 -23.25 -15.27
CA VAL A 17 6.17 -22.50 -15.45
C VAL A 17 6.00 -21.63 -14.21
N LEU A 18 6.35 -20.34 -14.31
CA LEU A 18 5.93 -19.34 -13.33
C LEU A 18 4.41 -19.23 -13.42
N SER A 19 3.71 -19.96 -12.55
CA SER A 19 2.32 -19.66 -12.24
C SER A 19 2.29 -18.29 -11.58
N ALA A 20 1.91 -17.27 -12.36
CA ALA A 20 1.54 -15.98 -11.81
C ALA A 20 0.37 -16.23 -10.85
N ALA A 21 0.66 -16.20 -9.55
CA ALA A 21 -0.37 -16.09 -8.53
C ALA A 21 -1.05 -14.73 -8.74
N THR A 22 -2.14 -14.73 -9.50
CA THR A 22 -3.12 -13.66 -9.46
C THR A 22 -3.61 -13.60 -8.02
N LEU A 23 -3.07 -12.65 -7.26
CA LEU A 23 -3.69 -12.12 -6.05
C LEU A 23 -5.06 -11.57 -6.49
N ALA A 24 -6.05 -12.44 -6.54
CA ALA A 24 -7.44 -12.05 -6.46
C ALA A 24 -7.62 -11.48 -5.04
N THR A 25 -7.33 -10.19 -4.89
CA THR A 25 -7.94 -9.42 -3.80
C THR A 25 -9.43 -9.64 -3.98
N THR A 26 -10.07 -10.21 -2.96
CA THR A 26 -11.52 -10.29 -2.86
C THR A 26 -12.05 -8.86 -2.80
N ASP A 27 -12.17 -8.23 -3.98
CA ASP A 27 -12.90 -7.01 -4.20
C ASP A 27 -14.37 -7.38 -4.03
N ALA A 28 -14.82 -7.35 -2.78
CA ALA A 28 -16.22 -7.41 -2.45
C ALA A 28 -16.94 -6.36 -3.31
N LEU A 29 -17.89 -6.83 -4.12
CA LEU A 29 -18.87 -6.04 -4.86
C LEU A 29 -19.55 -5.09 -3.88
N ALA A 30 -19.10 -3.84 -3.80
CA ALA A 30 -19.52 -2.93 -2.75
C ALA A 30 -20.31 -1.77 -3.36
N GLY A 31 -21.64 -1.68 -3.04
CA GLY A 31 -22.67 -0.69 -3.43
C GLY A 31 -22.30 0.79 -3.21
N PRO A 32 -23.07 1.88 -3.41
CA PRO A 32 -22.63 3.26 -3.04
C PRO A 32 -22.15 3.38 -1.58
N PRO A 33 -21.19 4.27 -1.22
CA PRO A 33 -20.67 4.37 0.14
C PRO A 33 -21.84 4.64 1.07
N MET A 34 -22.06 3.73 2.02
CA MET A 34 -23.18 3.90 2.94
C MET A 34 -22.96 5.21 3.69
N PRO A 35 -23.92 6.14 3.67
CA PRO A 35 -23.77 7.39 4.39
C PRO A 35 -23.49 7.06 5.85
N ARG A 36 -22.52 7.77 6.44
CA ARG A 36 -22.19 7.59 7.86
C ARG A 36 -23.48 7.69 8.67
N PRO A 37 -23.79 6.67 9.50
CA PRO A 37 -25.01 6.71 10.29
C PRO A 37 -24.95 7.94 11.20
N ARG A 38 -25.99 8.77 11.16
CA ARG A 38 -26.13 9.87 12.11
C ARG A 38 -26.56 9.28 13.44
N CYS A 39 -25.62 9.09 14.35
CA CYS A 39 -25.92 8.59 15.68
C CYS A 39 -26.64 9.69 16.49
N GLU A 40 -27.78 9.36 17.10
CA GLU A 40 -28.43 10.22 18.09
C GLU A 40 -27.66 10.26 19.42
N GLY A 41 -26.88 9.20 19.70
CA GLY A 41 -25.97 9.07 20.85
C GLY A 41 -24.49 9.14 20.45
N SER A 42 -23.64 8.31 21.06
CA SER A 42 -22.21 8.26 20.74
C SER A 42 -21.89 7.35 19.54
N GLU A 43 -20.82 7.69 18.83
CA GLU A 43 -20.27 6.91 17.72
C GLU A 43 -19.03 6.14 18.19
N SER A 44 -18.91 4.89 17.75
CA SER A 44 -17.71 4.07 17.94
C SER A 44 -17.25 3.55 16.59
N THR A 45 -15.94 3.66 16.34
CA THR A 45 -15.31 3.15 15.13
C THR A 45 -14.56 1.86 15.40
N SER A 46 -14.57 0.97 14.41
CA SER A 46 -13.78 -0.27 14.42
C SER A 46 -13.08 -0.46 13.09
N CYS A 47 -12.00 -1.24 13.10
CA CYS A 47 -11.32 -1.65 11.88
C CYS A 47 -11.57 -3.13 11.61
N SER A 48 -11.96 -3.47 10.38
CA SER A 48 -12.13 -4.87 9.96
C SER A 48 -10.79 -5.57 9.65
N ALA A 49 -9.66 -4.87 9.76
CA ALA A 49 -8.34 -5.45 9.52
C ALA A 49 -7.97 -6.41 10.65
N THR A 50 -7.36 -7.53 10.30
CA THR A 50 -6.79 -8.45 11.29
C THR A 50 -5.36 -8.03 11.64
N PRO A 51 -4.89 -8.33 12.87
CA PRO A 51 -3.49 -8.16 13.21
C PRO A 51 -2.61 -8.97 12.23
N PRO A 52 -1.55 -8.36 11.64
CA PRO A 52 -0.62 -9.10 10.80
C PRO A 52 0.16 -10.12 11.65
N LYS A 53 0.44 -11.29 11.09
CA LYS A 53 1.40 -12.23 11.70
C LYS A 53 2.84 -11.75 11.44
N ALA A 54 3.78 -12.24 12.25
CA ALA A 54 5.19 -11.93 12.06
C ALA A 54 5.65 -12.26 10.63
N GLY A 55 6.25 -11.28 9.95
CA GLY A 55 6.69 -11.39 8.55
C GLY A 55 5.60 -11.27 7.49
N GLU A 56 4.33 -11.12 7.87
CA GLU A 56 3.22 -10.93 6.94
C GLU A 56 3.05 -9.45 6.57
N ARG A 57 2.54 -9.18 5.37
CA ARG A 57 2.16 -7.81 4.97
C ARG A 57 0.92 -7.37 5.73
N VAL A 58 0.86 -6.08 6.03
CA VAL A 58 -0.32 -5.46 6.64
C VAL A 58 -1.51 -5.58 5.69
N SER A 59 -2.61 -6.15 6.18
CA SER A 59 -3.89 -6.20 5.46
C SER A 59 -4.66 -4.89 5.66
N LEU A 60 -5.23 -4.36 4.59
CA LEU A 60 -6.13 -3.21 4.66
C LEU A 60 -7.54 -3.66 5.07
N GLY A 61 -8.10 -3.03 6.09
CA GLY A 61 -9.48 -3.20 6.53
C GLY A 61 -10.36 -2.02 6.11
N ARG A 62 -11.67 -2.15 6.36
CA ARG A 62 -12.64 -1.05 6.30
C ARG A 62 -12.96 -0.53 7.69
N ILE A 63 -13.19 0.77 7.77
CA ILE A 63 -13.69 1.40 8.99
C ILE A 63 -15.18 1.09 9.10
N GLY A 64 -15.57 0.47 10.21
CA GLY A 64 -16.96 0.28 10.61
C GLY A 64 -17.39 1.39 11.57
N TYR A 65 -18.62 1.86 11.41
CA TYR A 65 -19.25 2.86 12.28
C TYR A 65 -20.40 2.22 13.05
N ASN A 66 -20.34 2.23 14.37
CA ASN A 66 -21.37 1.70 15.25
C ASN A 66 -21.97 2.85 16.07
N CYS A 67 -23.30 2.94 16.08
CA CYS A 67 -24.01 3.88 16.94
C CYS A 67 -24.38 3.23 18.27
N CYS A 68 -24.23 3.99 19.35
CA CYS A 68 -24.74 3.63 20.66
C CYS A 68 -25.94 4.51 21.02
N PRO A 69 -26.95 3.98 21.73
CA PRO A 69 -28.03 4.78 22.28
C PRO A 69 -27.50 5.91 23.20
N PRO A 70 -28.18 7.07 23.30
CA PRO A 70 -27.74 8.23 24.09
C PRO A 70 -27.43 7.93 25.57
N THR A 71 -28.07 6.91 26.15
CA THR A 71 -27.95 6.53 27.56
C THR A 71 -27.07 5.31 27.80
N ALA A 72 -26.55 4.68 26.74
CA ALA A 72 -25.74 3.47 26.82
C ALA A 72 -24.25 3.80 26.67
N LYS A 73 -23.40 3.20 27.52
CA LYS A 73 -21.96 3.21 27.28
C LYS A 73 -21.66 2.27 26.12
N CYS A 74 -21.00 2.77 25.07
CA CYS A 74 -20.43 1.92 24.04
C CYS A 74 -19.42 0.97 24.70
N ASN A 75 -19.75 -0.31 24.79
CA ASN A 75 -18.88 -1.32 25.37
C ASN A 75 -18.26 -2.21 24.28
N TYR A 76 -17.88 -1.59 23.16
CA TYR A 76 -17.12 -2.27 22.12
C TYR A 76 -15.65 -2.31 22.55
N ALA A 77 -15.01 -3.48 22.39
CA ALA A 77 -13.58 -3.60 22.62
C ALA A 77 -12.85 -2.61 21.71
N TYR A 78 -12.19 -1.61 22.30
CA TYR A 78 -11.43 -0.61 21.55
C TYR A 78 -10.12 -1.24 21.10
N VAL A 79 -10.15 -1.80 19.90
CA VAL A 79 -8.95 -2.25 19.22
C VAL A 79 -8.33 -1.03 18.54
N PRO A 80 -7.09 -0.63 18.89
CA PRO A 80 -6.46 0.49 18.24
C PRO A 80 -6.24 0.21 16.75
N PHE A 81 -6.57 1.19 15.92
CA PHE A 81 -6.34 1.14 14.48
C PHE A 81 -5.93 2.52 13.95
N THR A 82 -5.32 2.56 12.77
CA THR A 82 -4.95 3.78 12.07
C THR A 82 -5.77 3.92 10.80
N GLU A 83 -6.33 5.11 10.57
CA GLU A 83 -7.01 5.45 9.33
C GLU A 83 -6.01 5.68 8.20
N CYS A 84 -6.19 4.99 7.08
CA CYS A 84 -5.36 5.12 5.88
C CYS A 84 -6.05 5.93 4.77
N GLY A 85 -7.09 6.69 5.14
CA GLY A 85 -7.94 7.44 4.21
C GLY A 85 -9.00 6.57 3.53
N HIS A 86 -10.01 7.23 2.94
CA HIS A 86 -11.08 6.60 2.16
C HIS A 86 -11.75 5.41 2.85
N GLU A 87 -12.13 5.59 4.11
CA GLU A 87 -12.84 4.59 4.94
C GLU A 87 -12.07 3.27 5.11
N THR A 88 -10.75 3.33 5.02
CA THR A 88 -9.89 2.19 5.28
C THR A 88 -8.96 2.41 6.44
N CYS A 89 -8.52 1.30 6.99
CA CYS A 89 -7.74 1.27 8.20
C CYS A 89 -6.77 0.09 8.21
N VAL A 90 -5.79 0.17 9.10
CA VAL A 90 -4.90 -0.93 9.45
C VAL A 90 -4.91 -1.13 10.96
N TYR A 91 -4.63 -2.35 11.40
CA TYR A 91 -4.53 -2.68 12.81
C TYR A 91 -3.32 -1.96 13.47
N GLY A 92 -3.49 -1.48 14.70
CA GLY A 92 -2.46 -0.76 15.47
C GLY A 92 -2.51 0.76 15.29
N ARG A 93 -1.62 1.50 15.95
CA ARG A 93 -1.63 2.99 15.92
C ARG A 93 -0.61 3.60 14.95
N ASP A 94 0.06 2.77 14.16
CA ASP A 94 1.17 3.20 13.33
C ASP A 94 0.73 3.57 11.89
N PRO A 95 0.82 4.86 11.49
CA PRO A 95 0.55 5.28 10.12
C PRO A 95 1.54 4.71 9.12
N GLY A 96 2.74 4.28 9.55
CA GLY A 96 3.72 3.58 8.73
C GLY A 96 3.20 2.29 8.12
N ARG A 97 2.12 1.71 8.67
CA ARG A 97 1.51 0.47 8.20
C ARG A 97 0.52 0.65 7.07
N CYS A 98 0.09 1.88 6.79
CA CYS A 98 -0.82 2.14 5.69
C CYS A 98 -0.15 1.77 4.35
N PRO A 99 -0.72 0.83 3.58
CA PRO A 99 -0.13 0.42 2.31
C PRO A 99 -0.27 1.52 1.25
N THR A 100 0.73 1.65 0.39
CA THR A 100 0.64 2.45 -0.83
C THR A 100 -0.43 1.88 -1.76
N ARG A 101 -1.44 2.68 -2.10
CA ARG A 101 -2.52 2.27 -3.00
C ARG A 101 -2.12 2.44 -4.45
N GLN A 102 -2.43 1.46 -5.29
CA GLN A 102 -2.27 1.62 -6.74
C GLN A 102 -3.59 2.03 -7.38
N PRO A 103 -3.55 2.86 -8.44
CA PRO A 103 -4.73 3.14 -9.23
C PRO A 103 -5.21 1.87 -9.93
N VAL A 104 -6.52 1.75 -10.10
CA VAL A 104 -7.15 0.61 -10.79
C VAL A 104 -7.37 1.01 -12.25
N VAL A 105 -6.40 0.64 -13.08
CA VAL A 105 -6.35 0.99 -14.49
C VAL A 105 -7.00 -0.08 -15.36
N ASP A 106 -7.54 0.33 -16.51
CA ASP A 106 -8.03 -0.59 -17.54
C ASP A 106 -6.82 -1.20 -18.30
N PRO A 107 -6.58 -2.52 -18.16
CA PRO A 107 -5.45 -3.16 -18.81
C PRO A 107 -5.58 -3.19 -20.34
N SER A 108 -6.81 -3.08 -20.88
CA SER A 108 -7.06 -3.12 -22.32
C SER A 108 -6.67 -1.81 -23.02
N ALA A 109 -6.84 -0.67 -22.34
CA ALA A 109 -6.47 0.65 -22.83
C ALA A 109 -4.98 0.98 -22.66
N SER A 110 -4.24 0.15 -21.93
CA SER A 110 -2.78 0.30 -21.74
C SER A 110 -1.96 -0.01 -23.00
N LYS A 111 -2.57 -0.63 -24.03
CA LYS A 111 -1.87 -1.00 -25.28
C LYS A 111 -1.49 0.20 -26.16
N ASP A 112 -2.23 1.29 -26.09
CA ASP A 112 -1.97 2.51 -26.87
C ASP A 112 -1.28 3.61 -26.04
N GLY A 113 -0.72 3.26 -24.88
CA GLY A 113 -0.13 4.22 -23.95
C GLY A 113 -1.17 5.16 -23.34
N GLY A 114 -2.41 4.71 -23.17
CA GLY A 114 -3.48 5.48 -22.55
C GLY A 114 -4.06 6.60 -23.42
N LYS A 115 -3.88 6.57 -24.75
CA LYS A 115 -4.33 7.66 -25.65
C LYS A 115 -5.83 7.68 -25.93
N SER A 116 -6.53 6.57 -25.76
CA SER A 116 -7.97 6.49 -25.95
C SER A 116 -8.57 5.55 -24.92
N CYS A 117 -9.41 6.10 -24.04
CA CYS A 117 -10.14 5.29 -23.08
C CYS A 117 -11.49 4.89 -23.67
N SER A 118 -11.86 3.62 -23.50
CA SER A 118 -13.21 3.14 -23.83
C SER A 118 -14.30 3.87 -23.04
N TYR A 119 -13.93 4.41 -21.88
CA TYR A 119 -14.81 5.13 -20.95
C TYR A 119 -14.10 6.40 -20.48
N GLY A 120 -14.56 7.56 -20.97
CA GLY A 120 -14.05 8.87 -20.56
C GLY A 120 -12.70 9.26 -21.18
N GLU A 121 -12.03 10.22 -20.54
CA GLU A 121 -10.72 10.72 -20.93
C GLU A 121 -9.61 10.09 -20.05
N PRO A 122 -8.38 9.99 -20.55
CA PRO A 122 -7.24 9.53 -19.75
C PRO A 122 -6.98 10.47 -18.56
N GLU A 123 -6.75 9.89 -17.37
CA GLU A 123 -6.42 10.64 -16.16
C GLU A 123 -4.94 10.52 -15.81
N GLN A 124 -4.39 11.53 -15.14
CA GLN A 124 -3.08 11.40 -14.51
C GLN A 124 -3.20 10.54 -13.26
N VAL A 125 -2.40 9.48 -13.20
CA VAL A 125 -2.40 8.52 -12.09
C VAL A 125 -0.97 8.27 -11.62
N CYS A 126 -0.83 7.85 -10.37
CA CYS A 126 0.44 7.35 -9.87
C CYS A 126 0.53 5.83 -10.00
N LEU A 127 0.97 5.35 -11.16
CA LEU A 127 1.08 3.93 -11.45
C LEU A 127 2.54 3.48 -11.33
N ASN A 128 2.80 2.48 -10.49
CA ASN A 128 4.16 1.95 -10.28
C ASN A 128 5.19 3.06 -9.95
N ARG A 129 4.77 4.01 -9.11
CA ARG A 129 5.56 5.19 -8.68
C ARG A 129 5.94 6.16 -9.79
N LYS A 130 5.28 6.11 -10.95
CA LYS A 130 5.42 7.08 -12.03
C LYS A 130 4.10 7.76 -12.33
N VAL A 131 4.17 9.06 -12.55
CA VAL A 131 3.06 9.84 -13.09
C VAL A 131 2.83 9.36 -14.51
N THR A 132 1.66 8.82 -14.78
CA THR A 132 1.30 8.22 -16.06
C THR A 132 -0.10 8.66 -16.42
N SER A 133 -0.33 8.94 -17.70
CA SER A 133 -1.68 9.10 -18.23
C SER A 133 -2.26 7.71 -18.49
N ALA A 134 -3.35 7.35 -17.80
CA ALA A 134 -3.96 6.04 -17.90
C ALA A 134 -5.48 6.12 -17.86
N CYS A 135 -6.12 5.14 -18.48
CA CYS A 135 -7.55 4.93 -18.39
C CYS A 135 -7.87 4.18 -17.10
N LEU A 136 -8.76 4.74 -16.29
CA LEU A 136 -9.26 4.07 -15.10
C LEU A 136 -10.36 3.08 -15.47
N MET A 137 -10.47 1.99 -14.71
CA MET A 137 -11.66 1.15 -14.83
C MET A 137 -12.89 1.94 -14.39
N PRO A 138 -14.00 1.90 -15.16
CA PRO A 138 -15.23 2.57 -14.76
C PRO A 138 -15.74 2.01 -13.44
N TYR A 139 -16.39 2.86 -12.63
CA TYR A 139 -17.09 2.39 -11.45
C TYR A 139 -18.28 1.53 -11.87
N PRO A 140 -18.48 0.35 -11.26
CA PRO A 140 -19.80 -0.30 -11.33
C PRO A 140 -20.84 0.66 -10.72
N THR A 141 -22.07 0.61 -11.21
CA THR A 141 -23.16 1.54 -10.86
C THR A 141 -23.44 1.64 -9.35
N ASN A 142 -23.05 0.62 -8.58
CA ASN A 142 -23.13 0.61 -7.13
C ASN A 142 -21.72 0.43 -6.56
N TYR A 143 -20.87 1.46 -6.56
CA TYR A 143 -19.52 1.39 -5.99
C TYR A 143 -19.34 2.26 -4.72
N SER A 144 -18.83 1.68 -3.62
CA SER A 144 -18.53 2.29 -2.28
C SER A 144 -17.09 2.04 -1.87
N GLY A 145 -16.31 1.44 -2.75
CA GLY A 145 -14.94 1.23 -2.43
C GLY A 145 -14.16 2.55 -2.42
N PRO A 146 -12.89 2.47 -2.04
CA PRO A 146 -11.97 3.59 -2.13
C PRO A 146 -11.83 4.12 -3.57
N PRO A 147 -11.34 5.35 -3.79
CA PRO A 147 -11.14 5.87 -5.13
C PRO A 147 -10.27 4.95 -6.00
N ARG A 148 -10.68 4.76 -7.26
CA ARG A 148 -9.91 4.04 -8.29
C ARG A 148 -8.64 4.79 -8.67
N ASN A 149 -8.64 6.11 -8.52
CA ASN A 149 -7.46 6.97 -8.62
C ASN A 149 -7.22 7.61 -7.25
N PRO A 150 -6.41 7.00 -6.37
CA PRO A 150 -6.05 7.61 -5.10
C PRO A 150 -5.31 8.93 -5.35
N PRO A 151 -5.52 9.96 -4.51
CA PRO A 151 -4.71 11.17 -4.59
C PRO A 151 -3.23 10.81 -4.42
N PHE A 152 -2.37 11.45 -5.19
CA PHE A 152 -0.94 11.21 -5.15
C PHE A 152 -0.15 12.51 -5.06
N LYS A 153 1.08 12.40 -4.54
CA LYS A 153 2.06 13.48 -4.48
C LYS A 153 3.11 13.23 -5.56
N THR A 154 3.57 14.30 -6.22
CA THR A 154 4.69 14.24 -7.16
C THR A 154 6.00 14.54 -6.45
N CYS A 155 7.09 13.98 -6.96
CA CYS A 155 8.42 14.06 -6.37
C CYS A 155 9.44 14.86 -7.20
N GLY A 156 8.97 15.49 -8.29
CA GLY A 156 9.71 16.46 -9.09
C GLY A 156 10.35 15.95 -10.39
N ASP A 157 10.38 14.63 -10.60
CA ASP A 157 11.05 13.95 -11.72
C ASP A 157 10.21 12.79 -12.27
N ASP A 158 8.92 13.06 -12.53
CA ASP A 158 7.88 12.10 -12.95
C ASP A 158 7.61 10.97 -11.94
N ARG A 159 8.33 10.91 -10.83
CA ARG A 159 8.01 10.01 -9.73
C ARG A 159 6.84 10.54 -8.91
N CYS A 160 6.12 9.61 -8.33
CA CYS A 160 4.98 9.91 -7.47
C CYS A 160 4.80 8.83 -6.40
N THR A 161 4.00 9.16 -5.41
CA THR A 161 3.49 8.18 -4.44
C THR A 161 2.08 8.53 -3.99
N THR A 162 1.26 7.51 -3.77
CA THR A 162 -0.03 7.60 -3.07
C THR A 162 0.12 7.35 -1.56
N SER A 163 1.35 7.08 -1.10
CA SER A 163 1.67 6.93 0.31
C SER A 163 1.52 8.25 1.05
N THR A 164 1.25 8.15 2.34
CA THR A 164 1.34 9.29 3.27
C THR A 164 2.75 9.87 3.29
N PHE A 165 3.77 9.02 3.10
CA PHE A 165 5.19 9.32 3.21
C PHE A 165 5.83 9.57 1.84
N ILE A 166 6.51 10.70 1.68
CA ILE A 166 7.16 11.12 0.43
C ILE A 166 8.34 10.20 0.06
N GLU A 167 8.91 9.52 1.06
CA GLU A 167 10.00 8.56 0.96
C GLU A 167 9.69 7.40 0.01
N ASP A 168 8.41 7.03 -0.10
CA ASP A 168 7.99 5.95 -0.99
C ASP A 168 8.16 6.30 -2.48
N CYS A 169 8.28 7.59 -2.83
CA CYS A 169 8.66 8.00 -4.19
C CYS A 169 10.08 7.56 -4.56
N TYR A 170 10.98 7.44 -3.59
CA TYR A 170 12.39 7.26 -3.88
C TYR A 170 12.68 5.79 -4.22
N PRO A 171 13.63 5.52 -5.13
CA PRO A 171 13.88 4.16 -5.57
C PRO A 171 14.61 3.36 -4.49
N THR A 172 14.38 2.07 -4.51
CA THR A 172 15.10 1.06 -3.74
C THR A 172 16.38 0.64 -4.46
N ARG A 173 17.28 -0.08 -3.75
CA ARG A 173 18.48 -0.67 -4.34
C ARG A 173 18.19 -1.68 -5.46
N ALA A 174 17.02 -2.31 -5.42
CA ALA A 174 16.59 -3.24 -6.45
C ALA A 174 16.19 -2.52 -7.75
N GLU A 175 15.70 -1.28 -7.65
CA GLU A 175 15.21 -0.49 -8.79
C GLU A 175 16.32 0.33 -9.44
N THR A 176 17.30 0.80 -8.66
CA THR A 176 18.47 1.52 -9.19
C THR A 176 19.74 1.17 -8.43
N LYS A 177 20.84 1.00 -9.19
CA LYS A 177 22.18 0.82 -8.63
C LYS A 177 22.85 2.16 -8.27
N LYS A 178 22.38 3.28 -8.85
CA LYS A 178 22.94 4.61 -8.63
C LYS A 178 22.05 5.40 -7.69
N CYS A 179 22.67 6.06 -6.72
CA CYS A 179 22.00 6.95 -5.78
C CYS A 179 22.82 8.24 -5.65
N ASP A 180 22.25 9.37 -6.09
CA ASP A 180 22.89 10.69 -6.00
C ASP A 180 22.81 11.28 -4.57
N GLY A 181 21.93 10.71 -3.75
CA GLY A 181 21.76 11.04 -2.34
C GLY A 181 22.42 10.04 -1.40
N ALA A 182 21.67 9.53 -0.43
CA ALA A 182 22.11 8.51 0.50
C ALA A 182 21.08 7.36 0.56
N TRP A 183 21.59 6.14 0.70
CA TRP A 183 20.75 5.00 1.04
C TRP A 183 20.37 5.11 2.51
N THR A 184 19.09 5.37 2.76
CA THR A 184 18.55 5.58 4.10
C THR A 184 17.46 4.54 4.35
N PRO A 185 17.49 3.85 5.50
CA PRO A 185 16.41 2.96 5.89
C PRO A 185 15.16 3.79 6.18
N VAL A 186 14.02 3.36 5.65
CA VAL A 186 12.71 3.95 5.93
C VAL A 186 11.71 2.86 6.31
N CYS A 187 10.78 3.21 7.20
CA CYS A 187 9.69 2.35 7.57
C CYS A 187 8.45 2.65 6.72
N LEU A 188 8.12 1.74 5.81
CA LEU A 188 6.97 1.88 4.89
C LEU A 188 6.19 0.57 4.84
N GLY A 189 4.87 0.64 4.97
CA GLY A 189 4.01 -0.55 5.08
C GLY A 189 4.35 -1.45 6.27
N GLY A 190 4.93 -0.90 7.34
CA GLY A 190 5.47 -1.67 8.48
C GLY A 190 6.75 -2.46 8.18
N GLN A 191 7.43 -2.18 7.06
CA GLN A 191 8.66 -2.86 6.65
C GLN A 191 9.82 -1.87 6.48
N LEU A 192 11.01 -2.27 6.93
CA LEU A 192 12.23 -1.51 6.67
C LEU A 192 12.70 -1.74 5.25
N THR A 193 12.82 -0.64 4.51
CA THR A 193 13.31 -0.65 3.14
C THR A 193 14.38 0.43 2.97
N ASP A 194 15.51 0.09 2.37
CA ASP A 194 16.51 1.07 1.95
C ASP A 194 16.03 1.85 0.72
N ARG A 195 15.96 3.18 0.85
CA ARG A 195 15.57 4.10 -0.22
C ARG A 195 16.67 5.11 -0.50
N CYS A 196 16.84 5.49 -1.75
CA CYS A 196 17.78 6.53 -2.14
C CYS A 196 17.17 7.91 -1.89
N LEU A 197 17.34 8.45 -0.70
CA LEU A 197 16.82 9.77 -0.34
C LEU A 197 17.83 10.86 -0.72
N PRO A 198 17.37 12.04 -1.17
CA PRO A 198 18.24 13.18 -1.39
C PRO A 198 18.86 13.62 -0.07
N LYS A 199 20.05 14.24 -0.13
CA LYS A 199 20.77 14.72 1.06
C LYS A 199 19.98 15.75 1.88
N ALA A 200 19.08 16.47 1.22
CA ALA A 200 18.11 17.35 1.85
C ALA A 200 16.72 17.02 1.32
N PRO A 201 15.69 17.03 2.19
CA PRO A 201 14.31 16.82 1.74
C PRO A 201 13.88 17.98 0.81
N PRO A 202 12.94 17.71 -0.11
CA PRO A 202 12.27 18.77 -0.86
C PRO A 202 11.72 19.86 0.06
N ALA A 203 11.69 21.11 -0.42
CA ALA A 203 11.24 22.25 0.37
C ALA A 203 9.85 22.01 0.98
N GLY A 204 9.74 22.19 2.30
CA GLY A 204 8.48 22.00 3.04
C GLY A 204 8.09 20.56 3.33
N THR A 205 8.99 19.58 3.09
CA THR A 205 8.75 18.17 3.44
C THR A 205 9.73 17.67 4.49
N THR A 206 9.31 16.66 5.26
CA THR A 206 10.17 15.93 6.18
C THR A 206 10.19 14.45 5.79
N PHE A 207 11.29 13.79 6.10
CA PHE A 207 11.36 12.34 5.97
C PHE A 207 10.91 11.67 7.27
N ALA A 208 9.60 11.72 7.56
CA ALA A 208 9.04 11.13 8.77
C ALA A 208 9.25 9.61 8.87
N ALA A 209 9.29 8.90 7.74
CA ALA A 209 9.53 7.46 7.68
C ALA A 209 10.98 7.07 8.01
N THR A 210 11.91 8.03 8.12
CA THR A 210 13.28 7.75 8.63
C THR A 210 13.36 7.80 10.16
N VAL A 211 12.30 8.27 10.84
CA VAL A 211 12.20 8.28 12.30
C VAL A 211 11.28 7.13 12.68
N PHE A 212 11.88 5.98 13.00
CA PHE A 212 11.15 4.76 13.30
C PHE A 212 11.78 3.97 14.45
N ALA A 213 10.96 3.13 15.08
CA ALA A 213 11.41 2.06 15.96
C ALA A 213 11.34 0.71 15.23
N THR A 214 12.31 -0.16 15.50
CA THR A 214 12.22 -1.58 15.07
C THR A 214 11.48 -2.35 16.15
N CYS A 215 10.45 -3.09 15.75
CA CYS A 215 9.58 -3.84 16.65
C CYS A 215 10.08 -5.28 16.86
N LYS A 216 9.69 -5.90 17.97
CA LYS A 216 10.14 -7.26 18.36
C LYS A 216 9.76 -8.34 17.34
N ASP A 217 8.69 -8.13 16.59
CA ASP A 217 8.20 -9.02 15.53
C ASP A 217 8.95 -8.86 14.19
N GLY A 218 10.00 -8.02 14.16
CA GLY A 218 10.78 -7.72 12.96
C GLY A 218 10.17 -6.68 12.04
N SER A 219 8.99 -6.14 12.39
CA SER A 219 8.38 -5.00 11.70
C SER A 219 8.99 -3.67 12.19
N CYS A 220 8.54 -2.56 11.63
CA CYS A 220 8.89 -1.23 12.10
C CYS A 220 7.63 -0.39 12.34
N ALA A 221 7.77 0.67 13.15
CA ALA A 221 6.72 1.65 13.40
C ALA A 221 7.25 3.09 13.36
N ILE A 222 6.47 4.03 12.84
CA ILE A 222 6.84 5.45 12.77
C ILE A 222 6.87 6.06 14.17
N GLY A 223 7.93 6.82 14.46
CA GLY A 223 8.16 7.49 15.75
C GLY A 223 9.38 6.96 16.49
N GLY A 224 9.48 7.33 17.77
CA GLY A 224 10.57 6.96 18.67
C GLY A 224 10.24 5.79 19.60
N GLU A 225 10.91 5.74 20.76
CA GLU A 225 10.65 4.74 21.80
C GLU A 225 9.15 4.72 22.19
N GLY A 226 8.54 3.53 22.14
CA GLY A 226 7.09 3.35 22.36
C GLY A 226 6.24 3.32 21.08
N ALA A 227 6.78 3.55 19.88
CA ALA A 227 6.00 3.39 18.65
C ALA A 227 5.46 1.95 18.47
N CYS A 228 6.25 0.96 18.92
CA CYS A 228 5.89 -0.46 18.87
C CYS A 228 5.00 -0.94 20.03
N SER A 229 4.73 -0.13 21.07
CA SER A 229 3.83 -0.52 22.18
C SER A 229 2.35 -0.32 21.85
N SER A 230 2.04 0.09 20.61
CA SER A 230 0.68 0.17 20.10
C SER A 230 0.03 -1.21 19.82
N PHE A 231 0.69 -2.29 20.25
CA PHE A 231 0.32 -3.70 20.04
C PHE A 231 0.35 -4.56 21.32
N ASP A 232 0.71 -3.98 22.48
CA ASP A 232 0.65 -4.64 23.80
C ASP A 232 -0.71 -4.38 24.50
#